data_AF-A0A091RDI8-F1
#
_entry.id   AF-A0A091RDI8-F1
#
_cell.length_a   1.000
_cell.length_b   1.000
_cell.length_c   1.000
_cell.angle_alpha   90.00
_cell.angle_beta   90.00
_cell.angle_gamma   90.00
#
_symmetry.space_group_name_H-M   'P 1'
#
loop_
_entity.id
_entity.type
_entity.pdbx_description
1 polymer ?
#
loop_
_entity_poly.entity_id
_entity_poly.type
_entity_poly.pdbx_seq_one_letter_code
_entity_poly.pdbx_strand_id
1 'polypeptide(L)'
;ATDDGFHFAGDGKLGAILTPNDGQCHLEDNMYKKSNEFDYPSVGQLVQKLAENNIQPIFAVTSKVVDVYKKLSEMIPKSAVGELNEDSSNIIELIQEAYNNLSSLIILDHSTVPDVLDVKYNSTCRKDKASMYEEKGQCDNVKINEEVTFKVKVTAKECIKSQSFTIRPLGFTDTLTVHLDSNCDCNCNEQPDPTACSGKGNVVCGICSCNPGYTGKNCECDTKGKSSKELEGSCRKDNSSVICSGLGDCVCGQCVCHTSDEPGKQIYGTFCECDNMNCEFHNGFPCGGKDHGMCDCGECKCLPPYQGSACQCRKSTEGCLNIRGNECSHRGTCHCNRCQCQEGYLPPFCQECPSCTAACSTHVSCVECKAFNSGPFEKNCSQQCPNIQVGDVSTTGSRQCKEKDSQNCWISFRMVQEDGDEIYTVTVDPNKECPEPPNVALIVGGTVAGVALIGLLLLLIWRLLTELFDRREYRRFEKEKSKAKWNDADNPLFKSATTTVVNPRFN
;
A
#
# COMPACT_ATOMS: atom_id res chain seq x y z
N ALA A 1 2.87 63.72 41.51
CA ALA A 1 2.64 63.02 42.78
C ALA A 1 1.15 62.95 43.03
N THR A 2 0.63 61.81 43.52
CA THR A 2 -0.81 61.61 43.78
C THR A 2 -0.99 60.55 44.86
N ASP A 3 -2.09 60.61 45.59
CA ASP A 3 -2.54 59.62 46.56
C ASP A 3 -3.72 58.76 46.07
N ASP A 4 -4.19 59.01 44.85
CA ASP A 4 -5.32 58.33 44.20
C ASP A 4 -4.95 57.84 42.79
N GLY A 5 -5.86 57.10 42.15
CA GLY A 5 -5.74 56.58 40.79
C GLY A 5 -5.82 57.66 39.69
N PHE A 6 -5.93 57.22 38.44
CA PHE A 6 -6.00 58.09 37.27
C PHE A 6 -7.11 57.66 36.30
N HIS A 7 -7.67 58.63 35.59
CA HIS A 7 -8.58 58.40 34.47
C HIS A 7 -7.81 58.19 33.16
N PHE A 8 -8.38 57.41 32.25
CA PHE A 8 -7.79 57.12 30.94
C PHE A 8 -8.88 57.09 29.86
N ALA A 9 -8.45 57.06 28.59
CA ALA A 9 -9.36 57.08 27.43
C ALA A 9 -10.54 56.10 27.60
N GLY A 10 -11.75 56.61 27.39
CA GLY A 10 -13.01 55.92 27.61
C GLY A 10 -13.80 56.44 28.82
N ASP A 11 -13.12 56.98 29.84
CA ASP A 11 -13.79 57.52 31.03
C ASP A 11 -14.59 58.80 30.72
N GLY A 12 -14.14 59.63 29.76
CA GLY A 12 -14.84 60.84 29.32
C GLY A 12 -16.22 60.57 28.75
N LYS A 13 -16.51 59.33 28.34
CA LYS A 13 -17.83 58.90 27.89
C LYS A 13 -18.91 59.11 28.97
N LEU A 14 -18.56 58.98 30.25
CA LEU A 14 -19.49 59.24 31.36
C LEU A 14 -19.89 60.72 31.44
N GLY A 15 -19.03 61.63 30.98
CA GLY A 15 -19.27 63.07 30.87
C GLY A 15 -19.78 63.53 29.50
N ALA A 16 -20.20 62.61 28.62
CA ALA A 16 -20.59 62.87 27.24
C ALA A 16 -19.48 63.48 26.35
N ILE A 17 -18.21 63.28 26.72
CA ILE A 17 -17.04 63.66 25.92
C ILE A 17 -16.61 62.44 25.11
N LEU A 18 -16.82 62.50 23.79
CA LEU A 18 -16.55 61.37 22.87
C LEU A 18 -15.36 61.62 21.93
N THR A 19 -14.82 62.84 21.92
CA THR A 19 -13.69 63.22 21.07
C THR A 19 -12.40 62.68 21.67
N PRO A 20 -11.65 61.79 20.99
CA PRO A 20 -10.38 61.29 21.52
C PRO A 20 -9.35 62.41 21.65
N ASN A 21 -8.42 62.26 22.58
CA ASN A 21 -7.28 63.17 22.73
C ASN A 21 -6.44 63.21 21.43
N ASP A 22 -6.10 64.41 20.96
CA ASP A 22 -5.34 64.63 19.72
C ASP A 22 -3.81 64.65 19.91
N GLY A 23 -3.34 64.58 21.16
CA GLY A 23 -1.91 64.58 21.50
C GLY A 23 -1.20 65.92 21.23
N GLN A 24 -1.95 67.02 21.12
CA GLN A 24 -1.43 68.37 20.93
C GLN A 24 -1.59 69.24 22.19
N CYS A 25 -0.87 70.36 22.24
CA CYS A 25 -0.95 71.30 23.36
C CYS A 25 -2.09 72.30 23.14
N HIS A 26 -3.05 72.37 24.08
CA HIS A 26 -4.15 73.35 24.09
C HIS A 26 -4.14 74.19 25.38
N LEU A 27 -2.99 74.79 25.69
CA LEU A 27 -2.86 75.70 26.83
C LEU A 27 -3.20 77.13 26.42
N GLU A 28 -4.12 77.74 27.15
CA GLU A 28 -4.42 79.17 27.08
C GLU A 28 -4.26 79.76 28.48
N ASP A 29 -3.46 80.82 28.62
CA ASP A 29 -3.16 81.45 29.91
C ASP A 29 -2.60 80.45 30.97
N ASN A 30 -1.78 79.49 30.52
CA ASN A 30 -1.26 78.37 31.33
C ASN A 30 -2.32 77.42 31.90
N MET A 31 -3.55 77.47 31.40
CA MET A 31 -4.62 76.53 31.77
C MET A 31 -5.09 75.70 30.58
N TYR A 32 -5.40 74.43 30.83
CA TYR A 32 -5.97 73.53 29.83
C TYR A 32 -7.49 73.74 29.73
N LYS A 33 -7.92 74.73 28.95
CA LYS A 33 -9.34 75.10 28.84
C LYS A 33 -10.19 74.09 28.05
N LYS A 34 -9.55 73.26 27.22
CA LYS A 34 -10.22 72.24 26.39
C LYS A 34 -10.41 70.88 27.07
N SER A 35 -10.29 70.81 28.39
CA SER A 35 -10.49 69.56 29.15
C SER A 35 -11.90 68.96 28.98
N ASN A 36 -12.89 69.78 28.65
CA ASN A 36 -14.28 69.35 28.47
C ASN A 36 -14.63 69.02 27.01
N GLU A 37 -13.69 69.20 26.09
CA GLU A 37 -13.88 68.95 24.65
C GLU A 37 -13.24 67.63 24.21
N PHE A 38 -12.16 67.21 24.88
CA PHE A 38 -11.39 66.01 24.58
C PHE A 38 -11.41 65.03 25.75
N ASP A 39 -11.49 63.73 25.42
CA ASP A 39 -11.35 62.64 26.36
C ASP A 39 -9.91 62.55 26.90
N TYR A 40 -9.74 61.78 27.98
CA TYR A 40 -8.45 61.48 28.57
C TYR A 40 -7.53 60.78 27.55
N PRO A 41 -6.21 60.99 27.64
CA PRO A 41 -5.27 60.25 26.79
C PRO A 41 -5.30 58.76 27.13
N SER A 42 -5.11 57.92 26.11
CA SER A 42 -4.83 56.51 26.34
C SER A 42 -3.40 56.31 26.84
N VAL A 43 -3.14 55.19 27.54
CA VAL A 43 -1.78 54.85 28.01
C VAL A 43 -0.80 54.79 26.84
N GLY A 44 -1.20 54.20 25.71
CA GLY A 44 -0.34 54.12 24.51
C GLY A 44 -0.02 55.47 23.89
N GLN A 45 -1.00 56.39 23.82
CA GLN A 45 -0.75 57.76 23.34
C GLN A 45 0.24 58.51 24.25
N LEU A 46 0.12 58.31 25.57
CA LEU A 46 1.05 58.90 26.54
C LEU A 46 2.47 58.34 26.35
N VAL A 47 2.62 57.01 26.22
CA VAL A 47 3.91 56.36 25.95
C VAL A 47 4.58 56.95 24.70
N GLN A 48 3.82 57.09 23.62
CA GLN A 48 4.31 57.66 22.38
C GLN A 48 4.82 59.09 22.58
N LYS A 49 4.01 59.97 23.19
CA LYS A 49 4.37 61.39 23.37
C LYS A 49 5.51 61.60 24.37
N LEU A 50 5.59 60.79 25.43
CA LEU A 50 6.71 60.81 26.37
C LEU A 50 8.02 60.41 25.68
N ALA A 51 8.00 59.35 24.88
CA ALA A 51 9.17 58.89 24.13
C ALA A 51 9.58 59.87 23.01
N GLU A 52 8.63 60.49 22.31
CA GLU A 52 8.90 61.53 21.30
C GLU A 52 9.64 62.72 21.92
N ASN A 53 9.22 63.16 23.11
CA ASN A 53 9.76 64.35 23.78
C ASN A 53 10.87 64.05 24.80
N ASN A 54 11.37 62.82 24.87
CA ASN A 54 12.42 62.39 25.81
C ASN A 54 12.08 62.66 27.30
N ILE A 55 10.82 62.50 27.69
CA ILE A 55 10.36 62.71 29.08
C ILE A 55 10.25 61.37 29.80
N GLN A 56 10.88 61.26 30.97
CA GLN A 56 10.83 60.09 31.84
C GLN A 56 9.97 60.39 33.08
N PRO A 57 8.78 59.80 33.23
CA PRO A 57 7.93 60.08 34.37
C PRO A 57 8.42 59.32 35.62
N ILE A 58 8.41 60.03 36.76
CA ILE A 58 8.60 59.45 38.09
C ILE A 58 7.25 59.52 38.83
N PHE A 59 6.68 58.35 39.11
CA PHE A 59 5.42 58.20 39.83
C PHE A 59 5.70 58.14 41.34
N ALA A 60 5.65 59.29 42.00
CA ALA A 60 5.65 59.37 43.46
C ALA A 60 4.21 59.26 43.99
N VAL A 61 3.86 58.11 44.56
CA VAL A 61 2.47 57.80 44.97
C VAL A 61 2.38 57.13 46.33
N THR A 62 1.27 57.31 47.04
CA THR A 62 1.08 56.70 48.36
C THR A 62 0.88 55.18 48.26
N SER A 63 1.19 54.47 49.35
CA SER A 63 1.12 53.00 49.45
C SER A 63 -0.19 52.39 48.94
N LYS A 64 -1.31 53.14 49.04
CA LYS A 64 -2.66 52.73 48.60
C LYS A 64 -2.73 52.42 47.11
N VAL A 65 -1.96 53.12 46.27
CA VAL A 65 -2.05 53.02 44.79
C VAL A 65 -0.74 52.60 44.12
N VAL A 66 0.33 52.35 44.90
CA VAL A 66 1.65 51.95 44.39
C VAL A 66 1.56 50.80 43.38
N ASP A 67 0.80 49.75 43.67
CA ASP A 67 0.72 48.57 42.81
C ASP A 67 0.04 48.85 41.45
N VAL A 68 -0.87 49.82 41.40
CA VAL A 68 -1.51 50.26 40.15
C VAL A 68 -0.48 50.98 39.27
N TYR A 69 0.30 51.88 39.87
CA TYR A 69 1.32 52.63 39.15
C TYR A 69 2.53 51.76 38.75
N LYS A 70 2.84 50.69 39.50
CA LYS A 70 3.81 49.67 39.07
C LYS A 70 3.40 49.00 37.77
N LYS A 71 2.13 48.58 37.65
CA LYS A 71 1.61 48.01 36.40
C LYS A 71 1.61 49.02 35.24
N LEU A 72 1.34 50.30 35.52
CA LEU A 72 1.47 51.35 34.51
C LEU A 72 2.92 51.53 34.06
N SER A 73 3.87 51.46 35.01
CA SER A 73 5.30 51.59 34.75
C SER A 73 5.85 50.45 33.89
N GLU A 74 5.29 49.24 33.97
CA GLU A 74 5.61 48.14 33.06
C GLU A 74 5.28 48.46 31.59
N MET A 75 4.27 49.31 31.34
CA MET A 75 3.87 49.73 29.98
C MET A 75 4.64 50.96 29.49
N ILE A 76 5.17 51.78 30.40
CA ILE A 76 5.88 53.02 30.08
C ILE A 76 7.39 52.80 30.22
N PRO A 77 8.14 52.70 29.09
CA PRO A 77 9.57 52.49 29.15
C PRO A 77 10.27 53.65 29.87
N LYS A 78 11.31 53.33 30.64
CA LYS A 78 12.06 54.30 31.47
C LYS A 78 11.16 55.17 32.36
N SER A 79 10.28 54.52 33.10
CA SER A 79 9.54 55.13 34.20
C SER A 79 9.98 54.53 35.54
N ALA A 80 9.81 55.27 36.62
CA ALA A 80 10.10 54.81 37.96
C ALA A 80 8.90 55.06 38.88
N VAL A 81 8.66 54.15 39.82
CA VAL A 81 7.62 54.28 40.84
C VAL A 81 8.27 54.30 42.21
N GLY A 82 7.91 55.28 43.03
CA GLY A 82 8.37 55.39 44.40
C GLY A 82 7.20 55.56 45.37
N GLU A 83 7.31 54.94 46.53
CA GLU A 83 6.32 55.04 47.60
C GLU A 83 6.51 56.35 48.37
N LEU A 84 5.49 57.19 48.34
CA LEU A 84 5.46 58.50 48.99
C LEU A 84 4.74 58.38 50.34
N ASN A 85 5.34 58.94 51.38
CA ASN A 85 4.67 59.09 52.67
C ASN A 85 3.44 60.02 52.54
N GLU A 86 2.41 59.84 53.36
CA GLU A 86 1.19 60.69 53.28
C GLU A 86 1.49 62.18 53.50
N ASP A 87 2.59 62.53 54.19
CA ASP A 87 3.08 63.89 54.38
C ASP A 87 4.10 64.37 53.33
N SER A 88 4.40 63.53 52.32
CA SER A 88 5.40 63.77 51.28
C SER A 88 6.83 64.04 51.79
N SER A 89 7.14 63.65 53.04
CA SER A 89 8.43 63.92 53.70
C SER A 89 9.64 63.29 52.99
N ASN A 90 9.46 62.16 52.30
CA ASN A 90 10.52 61.39 51.65
C ASN A 90 10.70 61.69 50.14
N ILE A 91 10.08 62.76 49.62
CA ILE A 91 10.10 63.05 48.17
C ILE A 91 11.50 63.26 47.59
N ILE A 92 12.43 63.85 48.37
CA ILE A 92 13.80 64.11 47.90
C ILE A 92 14.56 62.79 47.71
N GLU A 93 14.47 61.89 48.68
CA GLU A 93 15.10 60.56 48.63
C GLU A 93 14.52 59.74 47.47
N LEU A 94 13.20 59.79 47.28
CA LEU A 94 12.51 59.13 46.18
C LEU A 94 13.01 59.60 44.81
N ILE A 95 13.13 60.92 44.61
CA ILE A 95 13.67 61.47 43.36
C ILE A 95 15.10 61.01 43.13
N GLN A 96 15.92 60.98 44.18
CA GLN A 96 17.32 60.54 44.09
C GLN A 96 17.43 59.06 43.72
N GLU A 97 16.62 58.19 44.33
CA GLU A 97 16.56 56.76 44.02
C GLU A 97 16.04 56.52 42.60
N ALA A 98 14.94 57.18 42.22
CA ALA A 98 14.36 57.08 40.89
C ALA A 98 15.33 57.55 39.80
N TYR A 99 16.04 58.66 40.03
CA TYR A 99 17.06 59.15 39.12
C TYR A 99 18.22 58.17 38.96
N ASN A 100 18.72 57.59 40.06
CA ASN A 100 19.79 56.60 40.03
C ASN A 100 19.35 55.32 39.29
N ASN A 101 18.10 54.88 39.49
CA ASN A 101 17.55 53.72 38.81
C ASN A 101 17.42 53.98 37.29
N LEU A 102 16.82 55.11 36.91
CA LEU A 102 16.61 55.51 35.51
C LEU A 102 17.93 55.75 34.75
N SER A 103 18.93 56.34 35.42
CA SER A 103 20.27 56.55 34.82
C SER A 103 21.06 55.26 34.66
N SER A 104 20.77 54.23 35.47
CA SER A 104 21.41 52.92 35.37
C SER A 104 20.81 52.00 34.29
N LEU A 105 19.64 52.36 33.75
CA LEU A 105 18.92 51.61 32.71
C LEU A 105 19.16 52.26 31.34
N ILE A 106 19.84 51.54 30.45
CA ILE A 106 20.07 51.97 29.06
C ILE A 106 19.23 51.09 28.14
N ILE A 107 18.28 51.72 27.45
CA ILE A 107 17.46 51.07 26.41
C ILE A 107 17.77 51.75 25.08
N LEU A 108 18.22 50.98 24.10
CA LEU A 108 18.53 51.41 22.75
C LEU A 108 17.40 50.97 21.80
N ASP A 109 16.84 51.92 21.08
CA ASP A 109 15.70 51.70 20.18
C ASP A 109 15.89 52.47 18.86
N HIS A 110 15.10 52.15 17.84
CA HIS A 110 15.13 52.81 16.54
C HIS A 110 13.81 53.50 16.19
N SER A 111 13.88 54.47 15.26
CA SER A 111 12.69 55.03 14.61
C SER A 111 11.98 53.97 13.78
N THR A 112 10.70 54.18 13.47
CA THR A 112 9.91 53.28 12.59
C THR A 112 10.65 52.98 11.27
N VAL A 113 10.85 51.70 10.98
CA VAL A 113 11.46 51.19 9.75
C VAL A 113 10.43 50.46 8.89
N PRO A 114 10.57 50.42 7.55
CA PRO A 114 9.71 49.61 6.69
C PRO A 114 9.82 48.11 6.97
N ASP A 115 8.75 47.34 6.75
CA ASP A 115 8.66 45.89 7.01
C ASP A 115 9.72 45.01 6.29
N VAL A 116 10.34 45.57 5.25
CA VAL A 116 11.43 44.95 4.47
C VAL A 116 12.74 44.91 5.27
N LEU A 117 12.88 45.76 6.29
CA LEU A 117 14.04 45.83 7.18
C LEU A 117 13.75 45.12 8.51
N ASP A 118 14.72 44.35 8.98
CA ASP A 118 14.75 43.72 10.30
C ASP A 118 15.97 44.24 11.07
N VAL A 119 15.74 44.86 12.23
CA VAL A 119 16.78 45.48 13.07
C VAL A 119 16.80 44.79 14.43
N LYS A 120 17.93 44.12 14.75
CA LYS A 120 18.09 43.37 15.99
C LYS A 120 19.31 43.81 16.79
N TYR A 121 19.21 43.70 18.11
CA TYR A 121 20.21 44.22 19.05
C TYR A 121 20.79 43.11 19.91
N ASN A 122 22.12 43.07 20.00
CA ASN A 122 22.83 42.25 20.97
C ASN A 122 23.52 43.18 21.98
N SER A 123 23.11 43.05 23.25
CA SER A 123 23.52 43.95 24.33
C SER A 123 24.67 43.34 25.12
N THR A 124 25.80 44.04 25.18
CA THR A 124 26.98 43.65 25.96
C THR A 124 27.16 44.61 27.13
N CYS A 125 26.50 44.31 28.24
CA CYS A 125 26.40 45.19 29.40
C CYS A 125 27.51 44.93 30.43
N ARG A 126 27.95 43.65 30.59
CA ARG A 126 29.11 43.20 31.38
C ARG A 126 29.63 41.85 30.83
N LYS A 127 30.87 41.48 31.16
CA LYS A 127 31.68 40.39 30.55
C LYS A 127 31.04 38.99 30.47
N ASP A 128 29.94 38.68 31.17
CA ASP A 128 29.40 37.31 31.24
C ASP A 128 27.89 37.18 30.91
N LYS A 129 27.22 38.23 30.42
CA LYS A 129 25.82 38.14 29.96
C LYS A 129 25.63 38.90 28.66
N ALA A 130 25.72 38.18 27.54
CA ALA A 130 25.25 38.67 26.24
C ALA A 130 23.79 38.23 26.07
N SER A 131 22.86 39.17 25.93
CA SER A 131 21.51 38.85 25.48
C SER A 131 21.51 38.65 23.95
N MET A 132 20.85 37.59 23.48
CA MET A 132 20.89 37.19 22.08
C MET A 132 19.80 37.91 21.26
N TYR A 133 20.23 38.85 20.41
CA TYR A 133 19.46 39.47 19.32
C TYR A 133 17.97 39.71 19.61
N GLU A 134 17.71 40.68 20.47
CA GLU A 134 16.38 41.14 20.86
C GLU A 134 15.90 42.31 19.98
N GLU A 135 14.61 42.63 20.04
CA GLU A 135 13.99 43.74 19.31
C GLU A 135 14.49 45.12 19.78
N LYS A 136 14.98 45.20 21.02
CA LYS A 136 15.58 46.41 21.61
C LYS A 136 16.87 46.05 22.32
N GLY A 137 17.82 46.98 22.38
CA GLY A 137 19.01 46.82 23.20
C GLY A 137 18.70 47.23 24.64
N GLN A 138 19.03 46.40 25.63
CA GLN A 138 18.82 46.74 27.05
C GLN A 138 20.01 46.36 27.91
N CYS A 139 20.41 47.29 28.79
CA CYS A 139 21.39 47.08 29.83
C CYS A 139 20.92 47.68 31.16
N ASP A 140 20.88 46.86 32.20
CA ASP A 140 20.50 47.26 33.56
C ASP A 140 21.74 47.45 34.45
N ASN A 141 21.61 48.28 35.50
CA ASN A 141 22.64 48.50 36.52
C ASN A 141 23.98 49.05 35.99
N VAL A 142 23.92 49.90 34.97
CA VAL A 142 25.08 50.60 34.39
C VAL A 142 25.49 51.75 35.30
N LYS A 143 26.77 51.84 35.67
CA LYS A 143 27.29 52.92 36.52
C LYS A 143 27.75 54.11 35.69
N ILE A 144 27.84 55.28 36.33
CA ILE A 144 28.46 56.47 35.73
C ILE A 144 29.92 56.12 35.37
N ASN A 145 30.35 56.48 34.15
CA ASN A 145 31.64 56.14 33.53
C ASN A 145 31.84 54.66 33.18
N GLU A 146 30.78 53.85 33.13
CA GLU A 146 30.81 52.48 32.60
C GLU A 146 30.40 52.48 31.11
N GLU A 147 31.23 51.89 30.25
CA GLU A 147 30.94 51.77 28.81
C GLU A 147 30.19 50.46 28.52
N VAL A 148 29.10 50.56 27.75
CA VAL A 148 28.33 49.40 27.27
C VAL A 148 28.36 49.36 25.74
N THR A 149 28.35 48.18 25.17
CA THR A 149 28.41 48.01 23.70
C THR A 149 27.17 47.30 23.19
N PHE A 150 26.52 47.89 22.18
CA PHE A 150 25.42 47.26 21.46
C PHE A 150 25.85 46.90 20.04
N LYS A 151 25.69 45.63 19.65
CA LYS A 151 25.86 45.19 18.27
C LYS A 151 24.51 45.20 17.58
N VAL A 152 24.36 46.06 16.58
CA VAL A 152 23.13 46.20 15.80
C VAL A 152 23.27 45.39 14.50
N LYS A 153 22.34 44.48 14.25
CA LYS A 153 22.24 43.72 13.00
C LYS A 153 21.06 44.24 12.20
N VAL A 154 21.33 44.81 11.03
CA VAL A 154 20.32 45.28 10.08
C VAL A 154 20.27 44.31 8.91
N THR A 155 19.11 43.76 8.61
CA THR A 155 18.89 42.81 7.50
C THR A 155 17.79 43.34 6.58
N ALA A 156 18.05 43.39 5.28
CA ALA A 156 17.03 43.69 4.28
C ALA A 156 16.58 42.40 3.59
N LYS A 157 15.26 42.19 3.50
CA LYS A 157 14.67 41.01 2.82
C LYS A 157 14.66 41.16 1.30
N GLU A 158 14.63 42.41 0.82
CA GLU A 158 14.59 42.78 -0.59
C GLU A 158 15.55 43.93 -0.86
N CYS A 159 15.79 44.22 -2.14
CA CYS A 159 16.54 45.40 -2.57
C CYS A 159 15.81 46.68 -2.19
N ILE A 160 16.46 47.54 -1.41
CA ILE A 160 15.87 48.76 -0.87
C ILE A 160 16.38 49.98 -1.64
N LYS A 161 15.55 51.00 -1.78
CA LYS A 161 16.03 52.30 -2.23
C LYS A 161 16.84 52.95 -1.11
N SER A 162 17.74 53.86 -1.49
CA SER A 162 18.56 54.60 -0.53
C SER A 162 17.67 55.34 0.47
N GLN A 163 17.82 55.02 1.75
CA GLN A 163 16.99 55.55 2.83
C GLN A 163 17.79 55.64 4.14
N SER A 164 17.21 56.23 5.17
CA SER A 164 17.87 56.37 6.47
C SER A 164 16.90 56.25 7.62
N PHE A 165 17.38 55.70 8.73
CA PHE A 165 16.65 55.66 9.99
C PHE A 165 17.59 56.03 11.14
N THR A 166 17.03 56.30 12.31
CA THR A 166 17.80 56.72 13.48
C THR A 166 17.74 55.69 14.58
N ILE A 167 18.86 55.51 15.28
CA ILE A 167 18.97 54.69 16.49
C ILE A 167 19.32 55.64 17.63
N ARG A 168 18.62 55.55 18.76
CA ARG A 168 18.86 56.42 19.90
C ARG A 168 18.63 55.70 21.23
N PRO A 169 19.40 56.02 22.28
CA PRO A 169 19.08 55.56 23.61
C PRO A 169 17.90 56.37 24.16
N LEU A 170 16.89 55.68 24.68
CA LEU A 170 15.67 56.33 25.18
C LEU A 170 16.00 57.31 26.32
N GLY A 171 15.49 58.54 26.21
CA GLY A 171 15.71 59.61 27.19
C GLY A 171 17.03 60.38 27.06
N PHE A 172 17.79 60.14 26.00
CA PHE A 172 18.94 60.97 25.62
C PHE A 172 18.64 61.73 24.34
N THR A 173 19.31 62.86 24.14
CA THR A 173 19.19 63.67 22.93
C THR A 173 20.08 63.17 21.78
N ASP A 174 21.11 62.38 22.09
CA ASP A 174 22.04 61.87 21.10
C ASP A 174 21.40 60.82 20.20
N THR A 175 21.67 60.91 18.88
CA THR A 175 21.10 60.03 17.87
C THR A 175 22.17 59.57 16.88
N LEU A 176 22.10 58.31 16.45
CA LEU A 176 22.90 57.74 15.38
C LEU A 176 22.04 57.61 14.12
N THR A 177 22.40 58.31 13.05
CA THR A 177 21.73 58.18 11.74
C THR A 177 22.41 57.10 10.91
N VAL A 178 21.64 56.09 10.51
CA VAL A 178 22.09 54.97 9.68
C VAL A 178 21.59 55.20 8.25
N HIS A 179 22.52 55.43 7.33
CA HIS A 179 22.24 55.49 5.90
C HIS A 179 22.35 54.09 5.30
N LEU A 180 21.30 53.65 4.62
CA LEU A 180 21.22 52.36 3.97
C LEU A 180 21.17 52.54 2.46
N ASP A 181 22.01 51.79 1.76
CA ASP A 181 22.01 51.70 0.31
C ASP A 181 22.24 50.24 -0.08
N SER A 182 21.40 49.69 -0.96
CA SER A 182 21.56 48.30 -1.41
C SER A 182 22.20 48.24 -2.77
N ASN A 183 23.32 47.54 -2.85
CA ASN A 183 23.94 47.20 -4.12
C ASN A 183 23.37 45.88 -4.65
N CYS A 184 22.28 45.97 -5.40
CA CYS A 184 21.63 44.81 -6.01
C CYS A 184 22.00 44.61 -7.49
N ASP A 185 22.59 45.62 -8.12
CA ASP A 185 22.99 45.54 -9.51
C ASP A 185 24.32 44.81 -9.64
N CYS A 186 24.36 43.86 -10.57
CA CYS A 186 25.60 43.16 -10.92
C CYS A 186 26.40 44.03 -11.90
N ASN A 187 27.59 44.48 -11.48
CA ASN A 187 28.51 45.18 -12.38
C ASN A 187 29.19 44.19 -13.34
N CYS A 188 28.55 43.93 -14.48
CA CYS A 188 29.10 43.15 -15.58
C CYS A 188 29.86 44.09 -16.52
N ASN A 189 31.21 44.01 -16.50
CA ASN A 189 32.07 44.76 -17.43
C ASN A 189 32.04 44.09 -18.80
N GLU A 190 31.16 44.54 -19.69
CA GLU A 190 31.02 43.97 -21.03
C GLU A 190 31.39 44.98 -22.11
N GLN A 191 32.20 44.54 -23.08
CA GLN A 191 32.30 45.17 -24.39
C GLN A 191 31.36 44.43 -25.33
N PRO A 192 30.14 44.95 -25.60
CA PRO A 192 29.19 44.24 -26.42
C PRO A 192 29.67 44.19 -27.88
N ASP A 193 29.75 42.99 -28.45
CA ASP A 193 29.89 42.80 -29.89
C ASP A 193 28.58 43.27 -30.55
N PRO A 194 28.61 44.20 -31.54
CA PRO A 194 27.41 44.69 -32.20
C PRO A 194 26.62 43.62 -32.97
N THR A 195 27.21 42.44 -33.22
CA THR A 195 26.54 41.31 -33.86
C THR A 195 25.94 40.30 -32.89
N ALA A 196 26.22 40.42 -31.58
CA ALA A 196 25.60 39.60 -30.56
C ALA A 196 24.07 39.81 -30.55
N CYS A 197 23.33 38.82 -30.06
CA CYS A 197 21.86 38.89 -30.00
C CYS A 197 21.20 39.12 -31.37
N SER A 198 21.80 38.59 -32.44
CA SER A 198 21.35 38.74 -33.83
C SER A 198 21.20 40.22 -34.27
N GLY A 199 21.88 41.15 -33.60
CA GLY A 199 21.73 42.60 -33.80
C GLY A 199 20.35 43.15 -33.42
N LYS A 200 19.54 42.38 -32.66
CA LYS A 200 18.18 42.70 -32.24
C LYS A 200 18.01 42.75 -30.72
N GLY A 201 19.11 42.90 -29.98
CA GLY A 201 19.11 43.04 -28.52
C GLY A 201 20.46 43.52 -28.00
N ASN A 202 20.53 43.71 -26.69
CA ASN A 202 21.76 44.05 -25.97
C ASN A 202 22.20 42.88 -25.10
N VAL A 203 23.51 42.66 -24.98
CA VAL A 203 24.04 41.70 -24.00
C VAL A 203 24.02 42.35 -22.62
N VAL A 204 23.47 41.63 -21.64
CA VAL A 204 23.45 42.01 -20.22
C VAL A 204 23.93 40.80 -19.43
N CYS A 205 25.15 40.85 -18.89
CA CYS A 205 25.75 39.76 -18.10
C CYS A 205 25.78 38.40 -18.84
N GLY A 206 26.18 38.42 -20.12
CA GLY A 206 26.39 37.23 -20.95
C GLY A 206 25.12 36.67 -21.60
N ILE A 207 23.96 37.26 -21.36
CA ILE A 207 22.68 36.88 -22.00
C ILE A 207 22.09 38.03 -22.80
N CYS A 208 21.24 37.71 -23.77
CA CYS A 208 20.61 38.71 -24.64
C CYS A 208 19.30 39.25 -24.05
N SER A 209 19.25 40.56 -23.87
CA SER A 209 18.03 41.33 -23.65
C SER A 209 17.50 41.83 -24.99
N CYS A 210 16.48 41.17 -25.53
CA CYS A 210 15.93 41.47 -26.85
C CYS A 210 15.14 42.77 -26.91
N ASN A 211 15.19 43.42 -28.07
CA ASN A 211 14.36 44.58 -28.37
C ASN A 211 12.87 44.18 -28.43
N PRO A 212 11.94 45.12 -28.19
CA PRO A 212 10.51 44.85 -28.32
C PRO A 212 10.17 44.27 -29.70
N GLY A 213 9.42 43.17 -29.72
CA GLY A 213 9.08 42.44 -30.96
C GLY A 213 10.02 41.29 -31.32
N TYR A 214 11.10 41.10 -30.57
CA TYR A 214 12.02 39.96 -30.74
C TYR A 214 12.10 39.12 -29.46
N THR A 215 12.27 37.82 -29.62
CA THR A 215 12.44 36.85 -28.52
C THR A 215 13.40 35.75 -28.95
N GLY A 216 13.73 34.84 -28.03
CA GLY A 216 14.72 33.79 -28.24
C GLY A 216 16.04 34.09 -27.55
N LYS A 217 16.88 33.07 -27.39
CA LYS A 217 18.12 33.14 -26.61
C LYS A 217 19.10 34.17 -27.18
N ASN A 218 19.08 34.34 -28.49
CA ASN A 218 19.89 35.27 -29.25
C ASN A 218 19.02 36.28 -30.02
N CYS A 219 17.77 36.52 -29.60
CA CYS A 219 16.81 37.40 -30.26
C CYS A 219 16.53 37.06 -31.74
N GLU A 220 16.62 35.78 -32.07
CA GLU A 220 16.47 35.23 -33.42
C GLU A 220 15.01 35.16 -33.90
N CYS A 221 14.03 35.22 -32.99
CA CYS A 221 12.62 35.10 -33.32
C CYS A 221 11.96 36.48 -33.38
N ASP A 222 11.29 36.79 -34.49
CA ASP A 222 10.34 37.91 -34.60
C ASP A 222 8.98 37.47 -34.07
N THR A 223 8.45 38.17 -33.08
CA THR A 223 7.19 37.80 -32.43
C THR A 223 5.96 38.10 -33.27
N LYS A 224 6.08 38.90 -34.36
CA LYS A 224 4.98 39.29 -35.26
C LYS A 224 3.70 39.72 -34.52
N GLY A 225 3.86 40.37 -33.36
CA GLY A 225 2.76 40.85 -32.52
C GLY A 225 2.19 39.84 -31.50
N LYS A 226 2.72 38.62 -31.40
CA LYS A 226 2.39 37.67 -30.33
C LYS A 226 3.25 37.92 -29.09
N SER A 227 2.69 37.68 -27.90
CA SER A 227 3.48 37.74 -26.65
C SER A 227 4.37 36.50 -26.51
N SER A 228 5.48 36.60 -25.76
CA SER A 228 6.34 35.43 -25.47
C SER A 228 5.56 34.27 -24.85
N LYS A 229 4.57 34.60 -24.00
CA LYS A 229 3.68 33.64 -23.34
C LYS A 229 2.76 32.90 -24.32
N GLU A 230 2.33 33.54 -25.41
CA GLU A 230 1.54 32.91 -26.46
C GLU A 230 2.38 31.98 -27.33
N LEU A 231 3.65 32.32 -27.57
CA LEU A 231 4.62 31.47 -28.26
C LEU A 231 5.00 30.25 -27.41
N GLU A 232 5.16 30.40 -26.10
CA GLU A 232 5.37 29.26 -25.19
C GLU A 232 4.13 28.36 -25.10
N GLY A 233 2.93 28.95 -25.19
CA GLY A 233 1.67 28.21 -25.24
C GLY A 233 1.58 27.29 -26.46
N SER A 234 2.12 27.68 -27.62
CA SER A 234 2.12 26.84 -28.82
C SER A 234 3.08 25.66 -28.77
N CYS A 235 3.95 25.60 -27.77
CA CYS A 235 4.85 24.47 -27.49
C CYS A 235 4.31 23.52 -26.41
N ARG A 236 3.06 23.70 -25.97
CA ARG A 236 2.36 22.80 -25.06
C ARG A 236 1.24 22.08 -25.80
N LYS A 237 1.09 20.79 -25.54
CA LYS A 237 -0.02 19.98 -26.09
C LYS A 237 -1.36 20.37 -25.48
N ASP A 238 -1.36 20.62 -24.18
CA ASP A 238 -2.50 21.07 -23.37
C ASP A 238 -2.03 21.96 -22.21
N ASN A 239 -2.96 22.63 -21.52
CA ASN A 239 -2.62 23.59 -20.44
C ASN A 239 -1.89 22.94 -19.25
N SER A 240 -2.03 21.63 -19.05
CA SER A 240 -1.36 20.87 -17.98
C SER A 240 -0.04 20.23 -18.43
N SER A 241 0.17 20.09 -19.74
CA SER A 241 1.41 19.53 -20.29
C SER A 241 2.60 20.47 -20.08
N VAL A 242 3.77 19.85 -19.90
CA VAL A 242 5.06 20.54 -19.87
C VAL A 242 5.42 20.97 -21.29
N ILE A 243 6.09 22.12 -21.41
CA ILE A 243 6.59 22.64 -22.69
C ILE A 243 7.47 21.56 -23.36
N CYS A 244 7.16 21.23 -24.61
CA CYS A 244 7.85 20.21 -25.41
C CYS A 244 8.03 18.87 -24.68
N SER A 245 7.05 18.49 -23.85
CA SER A 245 7.06 17.27 -23.04
C SER A 245 8.30 17.12 -22.13
N GLY A 246 9.05 18.19 -21.91
CA GLY A 246 10.34 18.18 -21.18
C GLY A 246 11.49 17.51 -21.93
N LEU A 247 11.30 17.12 -23.19
CA LEU A 247 12.28 16.40 -24.03
C LEU A 247 12.74 17.25 -25.23
N GLY A 248 12.53 18.56 -25.16
CA GLY A 248 12.91 19.49 -26.21
C GLY A 248 12.85 20.94 -25.74
N ASP A 249 13.40 21.82 -26.56
CA ASP A 249 13.40 23.26 -26.32
C ASP A 249 12.36 23.94 -27.21
N CYS A 250 11.56 24.82 -26.63
CA CYS A 250 10.61 25.64 -27.40
C CYS A 250 11.35 26.81 -28.04
N VAL A 251 11.52 26.77 -29.35
CA VAL A 251 12.19 27.81 -30.14
C VAL A 251 11.19 28.40 -31.12
N CYS A 252 10.94 29.70 -30.99
CA CYS A 252 9.98 30.45 -31.83
C CYS A 252 8.56 29.82 -31.92
N GLY A 253 8.09 29.16 -30.86
CA GLY A 253 6.76 28.52 -30.83
C GLY A 253 6.68 27.13 -31.46
N GLN A 254 7.84 26.52 -31.77
CA GLN A 254 7.96 25.13 -32.21
C GLN A 254 8.92 24.38 -31.28
N CYS A 255 8.67 23.09 -31.06
CA CYS A 255 9.55 22.26 -30.25
C CYS A 255 10.70 21.68 -31.08
N VAL A 256 11.92 21.85 -30.58
CA VAL A 256 13.12 21.20 -31.10
C VAL A 256 13.51 20.11 -30.11
N CYS A 257 13.31 18.85 -30.50
CA CYS A 257 13.52 17.71 -29.61
C CYS A 257 15.00 17.45 -29.35
N HIS A 258 15.33 17.08 -28.12
CA HIS A 258 16.69 16.75 -27.72
C HIS A 258 17.16 15.46 -28.40
N THR A 259 18.44 15.41 -28.72
CA THR A 259 19.10 14.17 -29.16
C THR A 259 19.45 13.33 -27.94
N SER A 260 19.02 12.07 -27.91
CA SER A 260 19.33 11.15 -26.81
C SER A 260 20.77 10.62 -26.91
N ASP A 261 21.43 10.43 -25.76
CA ASP A 261 22.75 9.78 -25.67
C ASP A 261 22.67 8.25 -25.90
N GLU A 262 21.48 7.68 -25.80
CA GLU A 262 21.24 6.25 -26.04
C GLU A 262 21.32 5.90 -27.54
N PRO A 263 22.17 4.94 -27.96
CA PRO A 263 22.33 4.57 -29.37
C PRO A 263 21.01 4.12 -30.01
N GLY A 264 20.58 4.85 -31.04
CA GLY A 264 19.39 4.51 -31.82
C GLY A 264 18.07 5.05 -31.28
N LYS A 265 18.06 5.72 -30.12
CA LYS A 265 16.87 6.39 -29.59
C LYS A 265 16.65 7.75 -30.27
N GLN A 266 15.44 7.97 -30.76
CA GLN A 266 15.01 9.18 -31.43
C GLN A 266 13.74 9.69 -30.77
N ILE A 267 13.75 10.97 -30.41
CA ILE A 267 12.59 11.68 -29.87
C ILE A 267 12.05 12.58 -30.97
N TYR A 268 10.75 12.53 -31.20
CA TYR A 268 10.08 13.25 -32.27
C TYR A 268 8.63 13.58 -31.89
N GLY A 269 7.91 14.19 -32.82
CA GLY A 269 6.55 14.69 -32.58
C GLY A 269 6.53 16.21 -32.51
N THR A 270 5.33 16.79 -32.61
CA THR A 270 5.15 18.25 -32.60
C THR A 270 5.50 18.88 -31.26
N PHE A 271 5.41 18.10 -30.17
CA PHE A 271 5.71 18.49 -28.81
C PHE A 271 6.76 17.58 -28.18
N CYS A 272 7.57 16.88 -28.99
CA CYS A 272 8.57 15.92 -28.53
C CYS A 272 8.01 14.82 -27.61
N GLU A 273 6.77 14.41 -27.87
CA GLU A 273 6.02 13.47 -27.05
C GLU A 273 6.24 12.00 -27.43
N CYS A 274 6.85 11.74 -28.58
CA CYS A 274 7.04 10.40 -29.13
C CYS A 274 8.50 10.00 -29.10
N ASP A 275 8.74 8.70 -28.91
CA ASP A 275 10.04 8.09 -29.13
C ASP A 275 9.89 6.70 -29.78
N ASN A 276 11.01 6.17 -30.27
CA ASN A 276 11.09 4.89 -30.99
C ASN A 276 11.56 3.71 -30.13
N MET A 277 11.56 3.83 -28.79
CA MET A 277 12.09 2.80 -27.87
C MET A 277 11.10 2.43 -26.76
N ASN A 278 10.14 3.29 -26.41
CA ASN A 278 9.16 3.11 -25.35
C ASN A 278 7.89 2.39 -25.85
N CYS A 279 8.06 1.17 -26.35
CA CYS A 279 6.94 0.27 -26.68
C CYS A 279 6.94 -0.99 -25.81
N GLU A 280 5.90 -1.81 -25.90
CA GLU A 280 5.84 -3.10 -25.20
C GLU A 280 7.02 -4.01 -25.58
N PHE A 281 7.57 -4.70 -24.57
CA PHE A 281 8.72 -5.57 -24.74
C PHE A 281 8.29 -7.03 -24.93
N HIS A 282 8.97 -7.72 -25.85
CA HIS A 282 8.85 -9.17 -26.03
C HIS A 282 10.25 -9.76 -26.24
N ASN A 283 10.57 -10.85 -25.55
CA ASN A 283 11.90 -11.48 -25.54
C ASN A 283 13.05 -10.50 -25.22
N GLY A 284 12.80 -9.49 -24.38
CA GLY A 284 13.80 -8.50 -23.96
C GLY A 284 14.05 -7.35 -24.95
N PHE A 285 13.32 -7.30 -26.07
CA PHE A 285 13.42 -6.23 -27.06
C PHE A 285 12.08 -5.51 -27.25
N PRO A 286 12.06 -4.18 -27.50
CA PRO A 286 10.84 -3.47 -27.84
C PRO A 286 10.27 -4.03 -29.14
N CYS A 287 8.97 -4.31 -29.18
CA CYS A 287 8.26 -4.89 -30.32
C CYS A 287 8.84 -6.22 -30.83
N GLY A 288 9.47 -7.01 -29.96
CA GLY A 288 10.09 -8.29 -30.33
C GLY A 288 11.40 -8.15 -31.12
N GLY A 289 11.94 -6.94 -31.24
CA GLY A 289 13.15 -6.63 -32.00
C GLY A 289 12.87 -6.25 -33.45
N LYS A 290 13.93 -5.79 -34.14
CA LYS A 290 13.84 -5.26 -35.52
C LYS A 290 13.31 -6.26 -36.55
N ASP A 291 13.46 -7.56 -36.27
CA ASP A 291 12.98 -8.63 -37.16
C ASP A 291 11.46 -8.88 -37.03
N HIS A 292 10.85 -8.40 -35.94
CA HIS A 292 9.44 -8.59 -35.63
C HIS A 292 8.61 -7.33 -35.84
N GLY A 293 9.16 -6.15 -35.51
CA GLY A 293 8.46 -4.88 -35.65
C GLY A 293 9.32 -3.66 -35.32
N MET A 294 8.77 -2.49 -35.60
CA MET A 294 9.36 -1.19 -35.24
C MET A 294 8.44 -0.48 -34.25
N CYS A 295 9.03 0.14 -33.23
CA CYS A 295 8.29 0.97 -32.28
C CYS A 295 8.07 2.37 -32.86
N ASP A 296 6.83 2.83 -32.83
CA ASP A 296 6.43 4.18 -33.26
C ASP A 296 5.47 4.77 -32.22
N CYS A 297 5.97 5.71 -31.41
CA CYS A 297 5.20 6.46 -30.41
C CYS A 297 4.33 5.59 -29.49
N GLY A 298 4.93 4.54 -28.91
CA GLY A 298 4.24 3.63 -27.99
C GLY A 298 3.44 2.50 -28.66
N GLU A 299 3.32 2.50 -29.99
CA GLU A 299 2.66 1.43 -30.74
C GLU A 299 3.66 0.61 -31.57
N CYS A 300 3.57 -0.72 -31.50
CA CYS A 300 4.41 -1.60 -32.29
C CYS A 300 3.84 -1.82 -33.71
N LYS A 301 4.57 -1.35 -34.72
CA LYS A 301 4.29 -1.62 -36.13
C LYS A 301 4.94 -2.95 -36.53
N CYS A 302 4.17 -4.03 -36.45
CA CYS A 302 4.66 -5.38 -36.72
C CYS A 302 4.92 -5.65 -38.21
N LEU A 303 6.06 -6.26 -38.49
CA LEU A 303 6.44 -6.76 -39.80
C LEU A 303 5.73 -8.10 -40.06
N PRO A 304 5.15 -8.34 -41.25
CA PRO A 304 4.67 -9.66 -41.62
C PRO A 304 5.81 -10.70 -41.51
N PRO A 305 5.59 -11.88 -40.90
CA PRO A 305 4.31 -12.49 -40.55
C PRO A 305 3.85 -12.29 -39.09
N TYR A 306 4.28 -11.24 -38.38
CA TYR A 306 3.96 -11.03 -36.96
C TYR A 306 2.74 -10.12 -36.72
N GLN A 307 2.15 -10.24 -35.54
CA GLN A 307 1.01 -9.46 -35.02
C GLN A 307 1.03 -9.40 -33.49
N GLY A 308 0.07 -8.66 -32.92
CA GLY A 308 -0.07 -8.46 -31.48
C GLY A 308 0.49 -7.11 -31.03
N SER A 309 0.21 -6.74 -29.78
CA SER A 309 0.61 -5.45 -29.19
C SER A 309 2.12 -5.23 -29.14
N ALA A 310 2.88 -6.32 -29.03
CA ALA A 310 4.35 -6.33 -28.95
C ALA A 310 4.99 -7.15 -30.08
N CYS A 311 4.26 -7.43 -31.17
CA CYS A 311 4.68 -8.31 -32.26
C CYS A 311 5.13 -9.71 -31.81
N GLN A 312 4.51 -10.18 -30.73
CA GLN A 312 4.80 -11.45 -30.08
C GLN A 312 4.25 -12.67 -30.85
N CYS A 313 3.26 -12.44 -31.70
CA CYS A 313 2.41 -13.49 -32.25
C CYS A 313 2.69 -13.67 -33.75
N ARG A 314 2.86 -14.90 -34.22
CA ARG A 314 2.91 -15.16 -35.67
C ARG A 314 1.49 -15.30 -36.21
N LYS A 315 1.20 -14.68 -37.36
CA LYS A 315 -0.09 -14.73 -38.07
C LYS A 315 -0.39 -16.11 -38.68
N SER A 316 0.64 -16.90 -38.97
CA SER A 316 0.47 -18.25 -39.54
C SER A 316 -0.23 -19.17 -38.55
N THR A 317 -1.03 -20.11 -39.07
CA THR A 317 -1.66 -21.22 -38.33
C THR A 317 -1.01 -22.56 -38.63
N GLU A 318 0.05 -22.60 -39.46
CA GLU A 318 0.73 -23.84 -39.89
C GLU A 318 1.22 -24.70 -38.72
N GLY A 319 1.67 -24.08 -37.63
CA GLY A 319 2.13 -24.74 -36.40
C GLY A 319 1.02 -25.33 -35.54
N CYS A 320 -0.25 -25.05 -35.87
CA CYS A 320 -1.43 -25.62 -35.23
C CYS A 320 -2.03 -26.79 -36.02
N LEU A 321 -1.54 -27.06 -37.25
CA LEU A 321 -2.05 -28.12 -38.10
C LEU A 321 -1.43 -29.46 -37.70
N ASN A 322 -2.27 -30.46 -37.45
CA ASN A 322 -1.82 -31.82 -37.21
C ASN A 322 -1.42 -32.51 -38.54
N ILE A 323 -0.95 -33.76 -38.49
CA ILE A 323 -0.56 -34.55 -39.68
C ILE A 323 -1.70 -34.75 -40.70
N ARG A 324 -2.96 -34.55 -40.29
CA ARG A 324 -4.16 -34.66 -41.13
C ARG A 324 -4.62 -33.32 -41.69
N GLY A 325 -3.91 -32.22 -41.38
CA GLY A 325 -4.26 -30.88 -41.80
C GLY A 325 -5.38 -30.23 -40.98
N ASN A 326 -5.75 -30.80 -39.83
CA ASN A 326 -6.78 -30.24 -38.95
C ASN A 326 -6.14 -29.34 -37.89
N GLU A 327 -6.73 -28.15 -37.69
CA GLU A 327 -6.29 -27.18 -36.69
C GLU A 327 -6.62 -27.69 -35.28
N CYS A 328 -5.60 -27.90 -34.45
CA CYS A 328 -5.75 -28.31 -33.05
C CYS A 328 -6.68 -29.51 -32.83
N SER A 329 -6.71 -30.43 -33.82
CA SER A 329 -7.57 -31.62 -33.85
C SER A 329 -9.08 -31.31 -33.65
N HIS A 330 -9.51 -30.09 -34.00
CA HIS A 330 -10.86 -29.54 -33.77
C HIS A 330 -11.28 -29.44 -32.29
N ARG A 331 -10.31 -29.49 -31.36
CA ARG A 331 -10.53 -29.49 -29.90
C ARG A 331 -9.78 -28.37 -29.18
N GLY A 332 -9.54 -27.29 -29.91
CA GLY A 332 -8.81 -26.13 -29.43
C GLY A 332 -8.85 -25.04 -30.48
N THR A 333 -8.38 -23.86 -30.08
CA THR A 333 -8.25 -22.71 -30.96
C THR A 333 -6.78 -22.40 -31.19
N CYS A 334 -6.39 -22.07 -32.42
CA CYS A 334 -5.02 -21.64 -32.70
C CYS A 334 -4.83 -20.18 -32.27
N HIS A 335 -3.97 -19.97 -31.27
CA HIS A 335 -3.53 -18.64 -30.86
C HIS A 335 -2.00 -18.55 -31.00
N CYS A 336 -1.54 -17.61 -31.83
CA CYS A 336 -0.11 -17.37 -32.08
C CYS A 336 0.65 -18.61 -32.57
N ASN A 337 0.07 -19.31 -33.55
CA ASN A 337 0.66 -20.49 -34.16
C ASN A 337 0.90 -21.63 -33.14
N ARG A 338 0.13 -21.64 -32.04
CA ARG A 338 0.11 -22.69 -31.01
C ARG A 338 -1.33 -23.01 -30.63
N CYS A 339 -1.61 -24.27 -30.34
CA CYS A 339 -2.95 -24.70 -29.96
C CYS A 339 -3.25 -24.41 -28.49
N GLN A 340 -4.34 -23.70 -28.24
CA GLN A 340 -4.97 -23.60 -26.94
C GLN A 340 -6.04 -24.68 -26.84
N CYS A 341 -5.71 -25.78 -26.18
CA CYS A 341 -6.57 -26.95 -26.05
C CYS A 341 -7.70 -26.72 -25.05
N GLN A 342 -8.85 -27.35 -25.29
CA GLN A 342 -9.94 -27.46 -24.31
C GLN A 342 -9.47 -28.27 -23.08
N GLU A 343 -10.20 -28.15 -21.96
CA GLU A 343 -9.81 -28.76 -20.69
C GLU A 343 -9.55 -30.28 -20.82
N GLY A 344 -8.41 -30.73 -20.31
CA GLY A 344 -8.00 -32.14 -20.33
C GLY A 344 -7.15 -32.56 -21.53
N TYR A 345 -7.20 -31.82 -22.65
CA TYR A 345 -6.41 -32.13 -23.85
C TYR A 345 -5.00 -31.51 -23.78
N LEU A 346 -3.99 -32.26 -24.22
CA LEU A 346 -2.58 -31.88 -24.13
C LEU A 346 -2.03 -31.23 -25.42
N PRO A 347 -1.14 -30.22 -25.30
CA PRO A 347 -0.39 -29.67 -26.44
C PRO A 347 0.62 -30.71 -26.99
N PRO A 348 1.06 -30.61 -28.26
CA PRO A 348 0.97 -29.44 -29.14
C PRO A 348 -0.28 -29.34 -30.03
N PHE A 349 -1.03 -30.43 -30.25
CA PHE A 349 -2.15 -30.47 -31.23
C PHE A 349 -3.50 -30.91 -30.63
N CYS A 350 -3.63 -30.98 -29.30
CA CYS A 350 -4.88 -31.34 -28.60
C CYS A 350 -5.42 -32.74 -28.95
N GLN A 351 -4.51 -33.70 -29.21
CA GLN A 351 -4.88 -35.05 -29.62
C GLN A 351 -5.20 -35.96 -28.43
N GLU A 352 -4.41 -35.87 -27.36
CA GLU A 352 -4.47 -36.79 -26.22
C GLU A 352 -5.14 -36.11 -25.01
N CYS A 353 -6.06 -36.84 -24.36
CA CYS A 353 -6.63 -36.45 -23.07
C CYS A 353 -6.50 -37.62 -22.06
N PRO A 354 -5.41 -37.66 -21.27
CA PRO A 354 -5.22 -38.72 -20.28
C PRO A 354 -6.29 -38.75 -19.17
N SER A 355 -6.87 -37.59 -18.84
CA SER A 355 -7.90 -37.44 -17.81
C SER A 355 -9.31 -37.78 -18.27
N CYS A 356 -9.55 -37.93 -19.58
CA CYS A 356 -10.84 -38.29 -20.15
C CYS A 356 -11.11 -39.80 -19.98
N THR A 357 -11.39 -40.24 -18.75
CA THR A 357 -11.49 -41.67 -18.39
C THR A 357 -12.79 -42.34 -18.84
N ALA A 358 -13.84 -41.58 -19.20
CA ALA A 358 -15.21 -42.10 -19.34
C ALA A 358 -15.63 -42.70 -20.71
N ALA A 359 -14.73 -42.77 -21.71
CA ALA A 359 -15.15 -43.16 -23.06
C ALA A 359 -15.51 -44.67 -23.19
N CYS A 360 -14.80 -45.58 -22.52
CA CYS A 360 -15.01 -47.02 -22.67
C CYS A 360 -16.41 -47.46 -22.19
N SER A 361 -16.79 -47.10 -20.96
CA SER A 361 -18.05 -47.51 -20.33
C SER A 361 -19.27 -46.85 -20.96
N THR A 362 -19.12 -45.63 -21.48
CA THR A 362 -20.23 -44.88 -22.08
C THR A 362 -20.58 -45.42 -23.47
N HIS A 363 -19.58 -45.91 -24.21
CA HIS A 363 -19.75 -46.36 -25.60
C HIS A 363 -19.90 -47.87 -25.76
N VAL A 364 -19.82 -48.66 -24.69
CA VAL A 364 -19.95 -50.13 -24.73
C VAL A 364 -21.23 -50.60 -25.44
N SER A 365 -22.38 -49.98 -25.15
CA SER A 365 -23.67 -50.30 -25.77
C SER A 365 -23.70 -50.02 -27.28
N CYS A 366 -22.98 -49.00 -27.72
CA CYS A 366 -22.85 -48.67 -29.14
C CYS A 366 -21.87 -49.60 -29.87
N VAL A 367 -20.81 -50.02 -29.19
CA VAL A 367 -19.85 -51.01 -29.70
C VAL A 367 -20.54 -52.39 -29.83
N GLU A 368 -21.31 -52.81 -28.82
CA GLU A 368 -22.12 -54.03 -28.87
C GLU A 368 -23.09 -54.02 -30.07
N CYS A 369 -23.75 -52.89 -30.27
CA CYS A 369 -24.70 -52.71 -31.37
C CYS A 369 -24.04 -52.76 -32.75
N LYS A 370 -22.95 -52.01 -32.98
CA LYS A 370 -22.29 -51.92 -34.28
C LYS A 370 -21.49 -53.16 -34.65
N ALA A 371 -20.88 -53.85 -33.68
CA ALA A 371 -20.02 -55.00 -33.94
C ALA A 371 -20.74 -56.35 -33.84
N PHE A 372 -21.73 -56.49 -32.95
CA PHE A 372 -22.41 -57.76 -32.69
C PHE A 372 -23.92 -57.73 -32.99
N ASN A 373 -24.47 -56.63 -33.51
CA ASN A 373 -25.91 -56.45 -33.77
C ASN A 373 -26.80 -56.87 -32.59
N SER A 374 -26.38 -56.56 -31.37
CA SER A 374 -27.07 -56.94 -30.13
C SER A 374 -27.05 -55.78 -29.12
N GLY A 375 -27.76 -55.95 -28.00
CA GLY A 375 -27.83 -54.95 -26.92
C GLY A 375 -29.00 -53.97 -27.05
N PRO A 376 -29.03 -52.92 -26.20
CA PRO A 376 -30.19 -52.02 -26.06
C PRO A 376 -30.47 -51.18 -27.31
N PHE A 377 -29.48 -51.00 -28.18
CA PHE A 377 -29.56 -50.15 -29.37
C PHE A 377 -29.74 -50.93 -30.68
N GLU A 378 -29.94 -52.25 -30.62
CA GLU A 378 -30.04 -53.16 -31.78
C GLU A 378 -30.94 -52.61 -32.91
N LYS A 379 -32.12 -52.05 -32.56
CA LYS A 379 -33.08 -51.54 -33.55
C LYS A 379 -32.78 -50.14 -34.09
N ASN A 380 -32.06 -49.30 -33.33
CA ASN A 380 -31.83 -47.88 -33.64
C ASN A 380 -30.33 -47.53 -33.69
N CYS A 381 -29.49 -48.50 -34.02
CA CYS A 381 -28.03 -48.41 -33.94
C CYS A 381 -27.44 -47.19 -34.65
N SER A 382 -27.89 -46.93 -35.88
CA SER A 382 -27.35 -45.85 -36.71
C SER A 382 -27.75 -44.46 -36.23
N GLN A 383 -28.87 -44.34 -35.50
CA GLN A 383 -29.33 -43.06 -34.96
C GLN A 383 -28.71 -42.74 -33.60
N GLN A 384 -28.52 -43.76 -32.74
CA GLN A 384 -27.97 -43.56 -31.40
C GLN A 384 -26.44 -43.58 -31.36
N CYS A 385 -25.79 -44.15 -32.37
CA CYS A 385 -24.34 -44.27 -32.44
C CYS A 385 -23.78 -43.72 -33.78
N PRO A 386 -23.97 -42.42 -34.09
CA PRO A 386 -23.47 -41.81 -35.32
C PRO A 386 -21.94 -41.61 -35.31
N ASN A 387 -21.37 -41.36 -34.12
CA ASN A 387 -19.97 -40.97 -33.95
C ASN A 387 -19.02 -42.17 -33.72
N ILE A 388 -19.52 -43.40 -33.83
CA ILE A 388 -18.72 -44.63 -33.68
C ILE A 388 -18.64 -45.37 -35.02
N GLN A 389 -17.43 -45.55 -35.49
CA GLN A 389 -17.12 -46.30 -36.72
C GLN A 389 -16.34 -47.57 -36.37
N VAL A 390 -16.76 -48.71 -36.94
CA VAL A 390 -16.04 -49.99 -36.77
C VAL A 390 -15.05 -50.14 -37.93
N GLY A 391 -13.78 -50.33 -37.61
CA GLY A 391 -12.71 -50.45 -38.60
C GLY A 391 -11.40 -50.93 -37.98
N ASP A 392 -10.37 -51.07 -38.81
CA ASP A 392 -9.03 -51.46 -38.37
C ASP A 392 -8.29 -50.26 -37.78
N VAL A 393 -7.96 -50.34 -36.49
CA VAL A 393 -7.29 -49.26 -35.74
C VAL A 393 -5.81 -49.62 -35.54
N SER A 394 -4.93 -48.66 -35.78
CA SER A 394 -3.49 -48.79 -35.51
C SER A 394 -3.23 -48.99 -34.01
N THR A 395 -2.30 -49.87 -33.65
CA THR A 395 -1.95 -50.14 -32.25
C THR A 395 -1.42 -48.92 -31.50
N THR A 396 -0.82 -47.95 -32.20
CA THR A 396 -0.18 -46.77 -31.62
C THR A 396 -1.21 -45.71 -31.25
N GLY A 397 -1.32 -45.36 -29.96
CA GLY A 397 -2.31 -44.39 -29.45
C GLY A 397 -3.72 -44.95 -29.22
N SER A 398 -3.91 -46.26 -29.43
CA SER A 398 -5.19 -46.94 -29.17
C SER A 398 -5.41 -47.22 -27.68
N ARG A 399 -6.62 -46.91 -27.19
CA ARG A 399 -7.03 -47.25 -25.83
C ARG A 399 -7.68 -48.63 -25.83
N GLN A 400 -7.16 -49.54 -25.02
CA GLN A 400 -7.74 -50.85 -24.82
C GLN A 400 -8.83 -50.79 -23.74
N CYS A 401 -10.03 -51.22 -24.08
CA CYS A 401 -11.20 -51.28 -23.20
C CYS A 401 -11.65 -52.73 -23.05
N LYS A 402 -12.08 -53.12 -21.85
CA LYS A 402 -12.73 -54.41 -21.59
C LYS A 402 -13.94 -54.15 -20.69
N GLU A 403 -15.13 -54.32 -21.26
CA GLU A 403 -16.40 -53.97 -20.61
C GLU A 403 -17.40 -55.11 -20.73
N LYS A 404 -18.46 -55.09 -19.92
CA LYS A 404 -19.53 -56.09 -19.98
C LYS A 404 -20.62 -55.66 -20.96
N ASP A 405 -21.10 -56.62 -21.74
CA ASP A 405 -22.25 -56.45 -22.62
C ASP A 405 -23.59 -56.64 -21.88
N SER A 406 -24.70 -56.49 -22.60
CA SER A 406 -26.06 -56.66 -22.06
C SER A 406 -26.35 -58.06 -21.46
N GLN A 407 -25.55 -59.07 -21.79
CA GLN A 407 -25.68 -60.46 -21.33
C GLN A 407 -24.65 -60.83 -20.25
N ASN A 408 -23.97 -59.85 -19.65
CA ASN A 408 -22.88 -60.03 -18.68
C ASN A 408 -21.64 -60.77 -19.23
N CYS A 409 -21.44 -60.80 -20.54
CA CYS A 409 -20.22 -61.29 -21.16
C CYS A 409 -19.21 -60.15 -21.31
N TRP A 410 -17.92 -60.44 -21.18
CA TRP A 410 -16.88 -59.44 -21.41
C TRP A 410 -16.58 -59.28 -22.91
N ILE A 411 -16.64 -58.04 -23.39
CA ILE A 411 -16.19 -57.63 -24.72
C ILE A 411 -14.90 -56.84 -24.60
N SER A 412 -13.90 -57.22 -25.40
CA SER A 412 -12.61 -56.53 -25.48
C SER A 412 -12.51 -55.76 -26.80
N PHE A 413 -12.20 -54.47 -26.74
CA PHE A 413 -12.08 -53.63 -27.93
C PHE A 413 -10.99 -52.57 -27.77
N ARG A 414 -10.46 -52.09 -28.89
CA ARG A 414 -9.56 -50.96 -28.97
C ARG A 414 -10.28 -49.78 -29.59
N MET A 415 -10.15 -48.60 -29.00
CA MET A 415 -10.74 -47.37 -29.53
C MET A 415 -9.68 -46.28 -29.69
N VAL A 416 -9.74 -45.55 -30.81
CA VAL A 416 -8.98 -44.33 -31.06
C VAL A 416 -9.96 -43.20 -31.32
N GLN A 417 -9.70 -42.04 -30.73
CA GLN A 417 -10.49 -40.85 -30.98
C GLN A 417 -9.96 -40.15 -32.23
N GLU A 418 -10.82 -39.92 -33.21
CA GLU A 418 -10.50 -39.19 -34.45
C GLU A 418 -10.51 -37.67 -34.22
N ASP A 419 -10.18 -36.83 -35.20
CA ASP A 419 -10.27 -35.38 -35.03
C ASP A 419 -11.76 -34.94 -34.93
N GLY A 420 -12.10 -34.06 -33.98
CA GLY A 420 -13.48 -33.65 -33.68
C GLY A 420 -14.01 -34.15 -32.34
N ASP A 421 -15.18 -33.69 -31.92
CA ASP A 421 -15.74 -34.03 -30.61
C ASP A 421 -16.43 -35.40 -30.61
N GLU A 422 -16.02 -36.27 -29.67
CA GLU A 422 -16.62 -37.61 -29.44
C GLU A 422 -16.70 -38.55 -30.66
N ILE A 423 -15.84 -38.38 -31.68
CA ILE A 423 -15.73 -39.28 -32.84
C ILE A 423 -14.70 -40.37 -32.55
N TYR A 424 -15.11 -41.63 -32.62
CA TYR A 424 -14.27 -42.78 -32.30
C TYR A 424 -14.28 -43.85 -33.40
N THR A 425 -13.09 -44.35 -33.73
CA THR A 425 -12.90 -45.56 -34.53
C THR A 425 -12.58 -46.71 -33.58
N VAL A 426 -13.30 -47.84 -33.71
CA VAL A 426 -13.23 -48.98 -32.79
C VAL A 426 -12.92 -50.27 -33.55
N THR A 427 -11.98 -51.05 -33.02
CA THR A 427 -11.69 -52.44 -33.42
C THR A 427 -12.09 -53.38 -32.30
N VAL A 428 -12.94 -54.36 -32.57
CA VAL A 428 -13.53 -55.26 -31.58
C VAL A 428 -12.99 -56.67 -31.74
N ASP A 429 -12.67 -57.35 -30.64
CA ASP A 429 -12.35 -58.79 -30.65
C ASP A 429 -13.65 -59.59 -30.83
N PRO A 430 -13.75 -60.46 -31.85
CA PRO A 430 -14.97 -61.24 -32.10
C PRO A 430 -15.32 -62.25 -30.99
N ASN A 431 -14.39 -62.60 -30.09
CA ASN A 431 -14.63 -63.60 -29.05
C ASN A 431 -15.11 -62.96 -27.74
N LYS A 432 -16.33 -63.33 -27.28
CA LYS A 432 -16.89 -62.89 -25.99
C LYS A 432 -16.51 -63.86 -24.86
N GLU A 433 -16.08 -63.36 -23.70
CA GLU A 433 -15.84 -64.18 -22.50
C GLU A 433 -17.08 -64.15 -21.58
N CYS A 434 -17.92 -65.18 -21.61
CA CYS A 434 -19.12 -65.29 -20.77
C CYS A 434 -18.87 -66.21 -19.55
N PRO A 435 -19.40 -65.89 -18.35
CA PRO A 435 -19.29 -66.78 -17.19
C PRO A 435 -20.11 -68.07 -17.41
N GLU A 436 -19.50 -69.23 -17.12
CA GLU A 436 -20.20 -70.51 -17.14
C GLU A 436 -21.19 -70.62 -15.96
N PRO A 437 -22.38 -71.22 -16.15
CA PRO A 437 -23.36 -71.36 -15.08
C PRO A 437 -22.80 -72.24 -13.93
N PRO A 438 -23.07 -71.90 -12.65
CA PRO A 438 -22.57 -72.66 -11.52
C PRO A 438 -23.11 -74.09 -11.52
N ASN A 439 -22.23 -75.07 -11.27
CA ASN A 439 -22.60 -76.48 -11.28
C ASN A 439 -23.38 -76.86 -10.01
N VAL A 440 -24.70 -76.70 -10.05
CA VAL A 440 -25.65 -76.96 -8.96
C VAL A 440 -25.50 -78.38 -8.40
N ALA A 441 -25.15 -79.37 -9.23
CA ALA A 441 -25.00 -80.76 -8.80
C ALA A 441 -23.85 -80.96 -7.80
N LEU A 442 -22.74 -80.23 -7.97
CA LEU A 442 -21.57 -80.33 -7.09
C LEU A 442 -21.86 -79.74 -5.69
N ILE A 443 -22.57 -78.62 -5.65
CA ILE A 443 -22.92 -77.91 -4.41
C ILE A 443 -23.92 -78.72 -3.57
N VAL A 444 -24.98 -79.24 -4.22
CA VAL A 444 -25.99 -80.07 -3.56
C VAL A 444 -25.40 -81.41 -3.12
N GLY A 445 -24.56 -82.05 -3.95
CA GLY A 445 -23.90 -83.31 -3.59
C GLY A 445 -22.96 -83.17 -2.39
N GLY A 446 -22.16 -82.10 -2.33
CA GLY A 446 -21.22 -81.86 -1.24
C GLY A 446 -21.89 -81.62 0.11
N THR A 447 -23.01 -80.87 0.12
CA THR A 447 -23.75 -80.56 1.35
C THR A 447 -24.45 -81.79 1.95
N VAL A 448 -25.07 -82.63 1.11
CA VAL A 448 -25.73 -83.88 1.57
C VAL A 448 -24.72 -84.87 2.14
N ALA A 449 -23.57 -85.04 1.49
CA ALA A 449 -22.50 -85.93 1.96
C ALA A 449 -21.92 -85.47 3.32
N GLY A 450 -21.76 -84.16 3.52
CA GLY A 450 -21.26 -83.59 4.76
C GLY A 450 -22.17 -83.86 5.96
N VAL A 451 -23.49 -83.69 5.80
CA VAL A 451 -24.47 -83.94 6.86
C VAL A 451 -24.49 -85.43 7.25
N ALA A 452 -24.43 -86.34 6.26
CA ALA A 452 -24.38 -87.77 6.51
C ALA A 452 -23.14 -88.20 7.31
N LEU A 453 -21.96 -87.65 6.97
CA LEU A 453 -20.70 -87.95 7.68
C LEU A 453 -20.72 -87.49 9.13
N ILE A 454 -21.27 -86.31 9.42
CA ILE A 454 -21.40 -85.78 10.79
C ILE A 454 -22.32 -86.67 11.63
N GLY A 455 -23.45 -87.11 11.06
CA GLY A 455 -24.37 -88.04 11.74
C GLY A 455 -23.71 -89.38 12.08
N LEU A 456 -22.89 -89.92 11.16
CA LEU A 456 -22.15 -91.16 11.37
C LEU A 456 -21.09 -91.03 12.48
N LEU A 457 -20.38 -89.90 12.52
CA LEU A 457 -19.42 -89.56 13.57
C LEU A 457 -20.06 -89.50 14.95
N LEU A 458 -21.22 -88.85 15.08
CA LEU A 458 -21.95 -88.77 16.35
C LEU A 458 -22.41 -90.13 16.85
N LEU A 459 -22.88 -91.01 15.96
CA LEU A 459 -23.25 -92.39 16.30
C LEU A 459 -22.04 -93.21 16.78
N LEU A 460 -20.88 -93.05 16.14
CA LEU A 460 -19.64 -93.71 16.56
C LEU A 460 -19.16 -93.22 17.94
N ILE A 461 -19.22 -91.91 18.19
CA ILE A 461 -18.87 -91.32 19.49
C ILE A 461 -19.82 -91.84 20.58
N TRP A 462 -21.13 -91.88 20.32
CA TRP A 462 -22.11 -92.41 21.26
C TRP A 462 -21.83 -93.89 21.59
N ARG A 463 -21.55 -94.72 20.58
CA ARG A 463 -21.21 -96.13 20.78
C ARG A 463 -19.90 -96.34 21.55
N LEU A 464 -18.92 -95.48 21.33
CA LEU A 464 -17.66 -95.52 22.08
C LEU A 464 -17.87 -95.17 23.56
N LEU A 465 -18.69 -94.15 23.84
CA LEU A 465 -19.00 -93.72 25.19
C LEU A 465 -19.80 -94.77 25.98
N THR A 466 -20.78 -95.42 25.35
CA THR A 466 -21.55 -96.49 26.00
C THR A 466 -20.69 -97.70 26.29
N GLU A 467 -19.82 -98.13 25.37
CA GLU A 467 -18.89 -99.24 25.59
C GLU A 467 -17.89 -98.96 26.73
N LEU A 468 -17.43 -97.72 26.87
CA LEU A 468 -16.57 -97.30 27.98
C LEU A 468 -17.31 -97.28 29.33
N PHE A 469 -18.58 -96.87 29.32
CA PHE A 469 -19.41 -96.85 30.52
C PHE A 469 -19.72 -98.27 30.99
N ASP A 470 -20.11 -99.16 30.08
CA ASP A 470 -20.36 -100.58 30.37
C ASP A 470 -19.09 -101.28 30.88
N ARG A 471 -17.91 -101.01 30.30
CA ARG A 471 -16.63 -101.53 30.83
C ARG A 471 -16.25 -101.00 32.21
N ARG A 472 -16.75 -99.82 32.60
CA ARG A 472 -16.56 -99.25 33.95
C ARG A 472 -17.49 -99.91 34.95
N GLU A 473 -18.77 -100.04 34.61
CA GLU A 473 -19.78 -100.75 35.40
C GLU A 473 -19.40 -102.22 35.60
N TYR A 474 -18.96 -102.92 34.55
CA TYR A 474 -18.50 -104.31 34.65
C TYR A 474 -17.33 -104.47 35.65
N ARG A 475 -16.35 -103.56 35.62
CA ARG A 475 -15.24 -103.54 36.59
C ARG A 475 -15.69 -103.21 38.01
N ARG A 476 -16.75 -102.42 38.18
CA ARG A 476 -17.36 -102.11 39.48
C ARG A 476 -18.08 -103.34 40.03
N PHE A 477 -18.83 -104.04 39.20
CA PHE A 477 -19.51 -105.29 39.54
C PHE A 477 -18.53 -106.40 39.98
N GLU A 478 -17.40 -106.58 39.29
CA GLU A 478 -16.35 -107.52 39.72
C GLU A 478 -15.72 -107.15 41.09
N LYS A 479 -15.54 -105.85 41.36
CA LYS A 479 -15.07 -105.36 42.67
C LYS A 479 -16.09 -105.58 43.79
N GLU A 480 -17.38 -105.54 43.50
CA GLU A 480 -18.44 -105.83 44.48
C GLU A 480 -18.56 -107.34 44.72
N LYS A 481 -18.47 -108.16 43.66
CA LYS A 481 -18.45 -109.62 43.75
C LYS A 481 -17.29 -110.15 44.60
N SER A 482 -16.10 -109.54 44.50
CA SER A 482 -14.93 -109.93 45.30
C SER A 482 -14.99 -109.49 46.77
N LYS A 483 -15.86 -108.54 47.14
CA LYS A 483 -16.09 -108.07 48.53
C LYS A 483 -17.19 -108.84 49.26
N ALA A 484 -18.01 -109.62 48.55
CA ALA A 484 -18.99 -110.52 49.15
C ALA A 484 -18.34 -111.86 49.56
N LYS A 485 -17.46 -111.83 50.56
CA LYS A 485 -17.13 -113.03 51.37
C LYS A 485 -17.99 -112.99 52.63
N TRP A 486 -18.86 -113.98 52.76
CA TRP A 486 -19.68 -114.21 53.96
C TRP A 486 -18.77 -114.64 55.13
N ASN A 487 -18.95 -114.01 56.30
CA ASN A 487 -18.32 -114.42 57.55
C ASN A 487 -19.19 -115.48 58.22
N ASP A 488 -18.65 -116.68 58.40
CA ASP A 488 -19.17 -117.69 59.33
C ASP A 488 -18.90 -117.24 60.77
N ALA A 489 -19.96 -116.93 61.52
CA ALA A 489 -19.91 -116.73 62.96
C ALA A 489 -21.08 -117.47 63.60
N ASP A 490 -20.75 -118.57 64.28
CA ASP A 490 -21.69 -119.44 65.00
C ASP A 490 -22.38 -118.70 66.16
N ASN A 491 -23.71 -118.87 66.24
CA ASN A 491 -24.58 -118.28 67.26
C ASN A 491 -24.69 -119.22 68.49
N PRO A 492 -24.28 -118.79 69.70
CA PRO A 492 -24.16 -119.64 70.90
C PRO A 492 -25.49 -119.99 71.61
N LEU A 493 -26.64 -119.90 70.94
CA LEU A 493 -27.96 -120.30 71.50
C LEU A 493 -28.65 -121.44 70.74
N PHE A 494 -27.96 -122.08 69.78
CA PHE A 494 -28.52 -123.18 69.00
C PHE A 494 -28.17 -124.55 69.63
N LYS A 495 -29.18 -125.26 70.14
CA LYS A 495 -29.11 -126.69 70.50
C LYS A 495 -29.65 -127.54 69.34
N SER A 496 -28.83 -128.43 68.79
CA SER A 496 -29.25 -129.39 67.78
C SER A 496 -30.06 -130.53 68.41
N ALA A 497 -31.32 -130.67 67.98
CA ALA A 497 -32.14 -131.85 68.23
C ALA A 497 -32.09 -132.74 66.98
N THR A 498 -31.15 -133.69 66.96
CA THR A 498 -31.10 -134.74 65.94
C THR A 498 -31.77 -135.99 66.49
N THR A 499 -32.98 -136.28 66.00
CA THR A 499 -33.63 -137.59 66.14
C THR A 499 -33.88 -138.16 64.77
N THR A 500 -32.91 -138.93 64.28
CA THR A 500 -33.07 -139.91 63.22
C THR A 500 -33.75 -141.14 63.82
N VAL A 501 -34.71 -141.74 63.09
CA VAL A 501 -34.75 -143.19 62.77
C VAL A 501 -36.03 -143.52 61.98
N VAL A 502 -35.76 -143.91 60.73
CA VAL A 502 -36.29 -145.02 59.92
C VAL A 502 -37.81 -145.19 59.74
N ASN A 503 -38.20 -145.13 58.47
CA ASN A 503 -39.49 -145.50 57.91
C ASN A 503 -39.64 -147.04 57.80
N PRO A 504 -40.68 -147.64 58.41
CA PRO A 504 -41.29 -148.83 57.89
C PRO A 504 -42.70 -148.50 57.37
N ARG A 505 -42.86 -148.75 56.08
CA ARG A 505 -44.09 -149.15 55.42
C ARG A 505 -45.05 -148.07 54.86
N PHE A 506 -45.13 -148.18 53.53
CA PHE A 506 -46.35 -148.33 52.71
C PHE A 506 -47.18 -147.10 52.32
N ASN A 507 -47.39 -147.10 50.99
CA ASN A 507 -48.42 -146.50 50.14
C ASN A 507 -48.48 -144.99 49.99
#